data_AF-A0A3L8BGF0-F1
#
_entry.id   AF-A0A3L8BGF0-F1
#
_cell.length_a   1.000
_cell.length_b   1.000
_cell.length_c   1.000
_cell.angle_alpha   90.00
_cell.angle_beta   90.00
_cell.angle_gamma   90.00
#
_symmetry.space_group_name_H-M   'P 1'
#
loop_
_entity.id
_entity.type
_entity.pdbx_description
1 polymer ?
#
loop_
_entity_poly.entity_id
_entity_poly.type
_entity_poly.pdbx_seq_one_letter_code
_entity_poly.pdbx_strand_id
1 'polypeptide(L)'
;MTPEQIEKVQTTFGMVEPIADQAAGLFYGRLFEIAPEVRPMFKADISEQGAKLMRMLGIAVRGLSNLESIVPAVQNLGVKHLDYGVKEEHFQPVAEALLWTLEQGLGDAWDEEAKVAWTEAYVILSTTMIDAMKAAQAKAEPVKPTGFWAKLKHFFAPSPA
;
A
#
# COMPACT_ATOMS: atom_id res chain seq x y z
N MET A 1 -7.80 15.91 -2.77
CA MET A 1 -8.03 16.32 -1.37
C MET A 1 -8.04 17.83 -1.25
N THR A 2 -9.03 18.36 -0.54
CA THR A 2 -9.09 19.78 -0.17
C THR A 2 -8.22 20.07 1.06
N PRO A 3 -7.87 21.34 1.33
CA PRO A 3 -7.17 21.71 2.57
C PRO A 3 -7.87 21.22 3.84
N GLU A 4 -9.19 21.27 3.88
CA GLU A 4 -10.00 20.83 5.03
C GLU A 4 -9.90 19.32 5.26
N GLN A 5 -9.92 18.52 4.19
CA GLN A 5 -9.72 17.06 4.30
C GLN A 5 -8.31 16.72 4.79
N ILE A 6 -7.30 17.46 4.32
CA ILE A 6 -5.92 17.29 4.77
C ILE A 6 -5.81 17.60 6.27
N GLU A 7 -6.36 18.73 6.70
CA GLU A 7 -6.39 19.12 8.11
C GLU A 7 -7.13 18.09 8.97
N LYS A 8 -8.26 17.56 8.48
CA LYS A 8 -9.02 16.52 9.18
C LYS A 8 -8.19 15.25 9.38
N VAL A 9 -7.51 14.77 8.33
CA VAL A 9 -6.63 13.59 8.43
C VAL A 9 -5.46 13.84 9.37
N GLN A 10 -4.81 15.00 9.28
CA GLN A 10 -3.68 15.35 10.15
C GLN A 10 -4.08 15.45 11.61
N THR A 11 -5.20 16.13 11.90
CA THR A 11 -5.70 16.32 13.26
C THR A 11 -6.12 15.00 13.89
N THR A 12 -6.91 14.20 13.18
CA THR A 12 -7.36 12.90 13.68
C THR A 12 -6.22 11.91 13.79
N PHE A 13 -5.23 11.91 12.90
CA PHE A 13 -4.03 11.09 13.07
C PHE A 13 -3.25 11.46 14.35
N GLY A 14 -3.18 12.75 14.69
CA GLY A 14 -2.58 13.21 15.94
C GLY A 14 -3.25 12.66 17.21
N MET A 15 -4.52 12.25 17.11
CA MET A 15 -5.24 11.58 18.21
C MET A 15 -4.90 10.08 18.29
N VAL A 16 -4.51 9.46 17.17
CA VAL A 16 -4.13 8.05 17.08
C VAL A 16 -2.64 7.84 17.39
N GLU A 17 -1.76 8.80 17.08
CA GLU A 17 -0.31 8.70 17.36
C GLU A 17 0.02 8.26 18.81
N PRO A 18 -0.62 8.80 19.87
CA PRO A 18 -0.36 8.38 21.25
C PRO A 18 -0.69 6.91 21.55
N ILE A 19 -1.56 6.29 20.75
CA ILE A 19 -1.98 4.89 20.88
C ILE A 19 -1.46 4.02 19.73
N ALA A 20 -0.36 4.41 19.09
CA ALA A 20 0.16 3.78 17.88
C ALA A 20 0.35 2.26 17.99
N ASP A 21 0.87 1.76 19.11
CA ASP A 21 1.08 0.31 19.30
C ASP A 21 -0.26 -0.45 19.37
N GLN A 22 -1.25 0.12 20.04
CA GLN A 22 -2.60 -0.45 20.11
C GLN A 22 -3.28 -0.41 18.74
N ALA A 23 -3.20 0.72 18.04
CA ALA A 23 -3.75 0.88 16.70
C ALA A 23 -3.12 -0.12 15.71
N ALA A 24 -1.80 -0.30 15.76
CA ALA A 24 -1.12 -1.29 14.93
C ALA A 24 -1.56 -2.73 15.25
N GLY A 25 -1.77 -3.06 16.53
CA GLY A 25 -2.31 -4.35 16.95
C GLY A 25 -3.72 -4.60 16.40
N LEU A 26 -4.61 -3.60 16.49
CA LEU A 26 -5.95 -3.63 15.92
C LEU A 26 -5.90 -3.84 14.40
N PHE A 27 -5.05 -3.08 13.70
CA PHE A 27 -4.89 -3.18 12.24
C PHE A 27 -4.48 -4.57 11.81
N TYR A 28 -3.41 -5.13 12.37
CA TYR A 28 -2.92 -6.44 11.95
C TYR A 28 -3.86 -7.57 12.39
N GLY A 29 -4.47 -7.45 13.56
CA GLY A 29 -5.51 -8.38 14.00
C GLY A 29 -6.66 -8.43 13.00
N ARG A 30 -7.19 -7.27 12.63
CA ARG A 30 -8.28 -7.16 11.65
C ARG A 30 -7.87 -7.62 10.26
N LEU A 31 -6.69 -7.23 9.78
CA LEU A 31 -6.18 -7.63 8.47
C LEU A 31 -6.09 -9.15 8.35
N PHE A 32 -5.57 -9.84 9.37
CA PHE A 32 -5.43 -11.29 9.34
C PHE A 32 -6.75 -12.04 9.57
N GLU A 33 -7.74 -11.38 10.17
CA GLU A 33 -9.11 -11.90 10.28
C GLU A 33 -9.81 -11.90 8.91
N ILE A 34 -9.73 -10.80 8.17
CA ILE A 34 -10.47 -10.62 6.90
C ILE A 34 -9.72 -11.13 5.67
N ALA A 35 -8.39 -11.23 5.74
CA ALA A 35 -7.51 -11.70 4.68
C ALA A 35 -6.43 -12.65 5.25
N PRO A 36 -6.83 -13.83 5.76
CA PRO A 36 -5.89 -14.78 6.37
C PRO A 36 -4.78 -15.23 5.40
N GLU A 37 -5.02 -15.18 4.09
CA GLU A 37 -4.05 -15.50 3.04
C GLU A 37 -2.83 -14.57 3.00
N VAL A 38 -2.93 -13.34 3.53
CA VAL A 38 -1.78 -12.42 3.59
C VAL A 38 -0.88 -12.69 4.79
N ARG A 39 -1.34 -13.43 5.81
CA ARG A 39 -0.60 -13.70 7.05
C ARG A 39 0.82 -14.27 6.82
N PRO A 40 1.03 -15.23 5.89
CA PRO A 40 2.36 -15.79 5.60
C PRO A 40 3.36 -14.78 5.03
N MET A 41 2.90 -13.63 4.52
CA MET A 41 3.76 -12.55 4.02
C MET A 41 4.44 -11.76 5.14
N PHE A 42 3.99 -11.94 6.39
CA PHE A 42 4.50 -11.23 7.55
C PHE A 42 5.26 -12.17 8.50
N LYS A 43 6.20 -11.61 9.26
CA LYS A 43 6.89 -12.33 10.33
C LYS A 43 5.91 -12.75 11.44
N ALA A 44 6.35 -13.67 12.30
CA ALA A 44 5.56 -14.09 13.46
C ALA A 44 5.31 -12.92 14.41
N ASP A 45 6.38 -12.17 14.74
CA ASP A 45 6.30 -10.95 15.52
C ASP A 45 5.86 -9.76 14.66
N ILE A 46 4.76 -9.13 15.08
CA ILE A 46 4.13 -8.01 14.39
C ILE A 46 4.47 -6.67 15.05
N SER A 47 5.06 -6.64 16.24
CA SER A 47 5.35 -5.40 16.97
C SER A 47 6.23 -4.44 16.15
N GLU A 48 7.38 -4.92 15.66
CA GLU A 48 8.28 -4.14 14.81
C GLU A 48 7.60 -3.68 13.51
N GLN A 49 6.72 -4.52 12.97
CA GLN A 49 6.01 -4.23 11.74
C GLN A 49 4.93 -3.17 11.96
N GLY A 50 4.25 -3.21 13.10
CA GLY A 50 3.31 -2.21 13.57
C GLY A 50 3.96 -0.84 13.75
N ALA A 51 5.11 -0.78 14.41
CA ALA A 51 5.88 0.45 14.56
C ALA A 51 6.28 1.05 13.20
N LYS A 52 6.71 0.20 12.25
CA LYS A 52 7.03 0.63 10.87
C LYS A 52 5.80 1.18 10.15
N LEU A 53 4.65 0.50 10.26
CA LEU A 53 3.39 0.96 9.68
C LEU A 53 3.02 2.34 10.19
N MET A 54 2.95 2.52 11.51
CA MET A 54 2.55 3.81 12.11
C MET A 54 3.51 4.94 11.76
N ARG A 55 4.83 4.65 11.74
CA ARG A 55 5.83 5.62 11.29
C ARG A 55 5.62 6.04 9.84
N MET A 56 5.36 5.09 8.94
CA MET A 56 5.14 5.37 7.52
C MET A 56 3.82 6.11 7.27
N LEU A 57 2.75 5.74 7.99
CA LEU A 57 1.48 6.49 7.97
C LEU A 57 1.70 7.94 8.41
N GLY A 58 2.42 8.18 9.50
CA GLY A 58 2.70 9.55 9.95
C GLY A 58 3.51 10.37 8.93
N ILE A 59 4.45 9.75 8.22
CA ILE A 59 5.17 10.43 7.13
C ILE A 59 4.21 10.79 5.99
N ALA A 60 3.35 9.86 5.58
CA ALA A 60 2.37 10.11 4.52
C ALA A 60 1.37 11.21 4.91
N VAL A 61 0.80 11.14 6.12
CA VAL A 61 -0.15 12.12 6.68
C VAL A 61 0.45 13.53 6.73
N ARG A 62 1.69 13.67 7.23
CA ARG A 62 2.39 14.97 7.23
C ARG A 62 2.67 15.47 5.82
N GLY A 63 2.93 14.57 4.89
CA GLY A 63 3.18 14.88 3.48
C GLY A 63 1.93 15.27 2.67
N LEU A 64 0.71 15.08 3.19
CA LEU A 64 -0.52 15.41 2.47
C LEU A 64 -0.63 16.89 2.08
N SER A 65 -0.04 17.80 2.88
CA SER A 65 0.01 19.24 2.54
C SER A 65 0.94 19.56 1.36
N ASN A 66 1.81 18.62 0.96
CA ASN A 66 2.69 18.74 -0.20
C ASN A 66 2.85 17.36 -0.86
N LEU A 67 1.74 16.84 -1.41
CA LEU A 67 1.69 15.51 -2.02
C LEU A 67 2.80 15.31 -3.05
N GLU A 68 3.05 16.30 -3.92
CA GLU A 68 4.08 16.24 -4.97
C GLU A 68 5.47 15.89 -4.42
N SER A 69 5.82 16.41 -3.24
CA SER A 69 7.10 16.13 -2.61
C SER A 69 7.25 14.68 -2.13
N ILE A 70 6.13 13.99 -1.82
CA ILE A 70 6.16 12.60 -1.33
C ILE A 70 5.88 11.57 -2.43
N VAL A 71 5.33 11.97 -3.58
CA VAL A 71 5.01 11.06 -4.69
C VAL A 71 6.19 10.14 -5.05
N PRO A 72 7.44 10.62 -5.25
CA PRO A 72 8.55 9.73 -5.60
C PRO A 72 8.82 8.67 -4.53
N ALA A 73 8.70 9.03 -3.25
CA ALA A 73 8.88 8.10 -2.14
C ALA A 73 7.75 7.06 -2.08
N VAL A 74 6.50 7.46 -2.32
CA VAL A 74 5.33 6.57 -2.37
C VAL A 74 5.42 5.62 -3.56
N GLN A 75 5.84 6.09 -4.73
CA GLN A 75 6.07 5.24 -5.91
C GLN A 75 7.17 4.21 -5.64
N ASN A 76 8.31 4.63 -5.09
CA ASN A 76 9.40 3.72 -4.74
C ASN A 76 8.96 2.69 -3.68
N LEU A 77 8.13 3.12 -2.72
CA LEU A 77 7.52 2.22 -1.75
C LEU A 77 6.65 1.18 -2.46
N GLY A 78 5.79 1.60 -3.40
CA GLY A 78 4.99 0.69 -4.24
C GLY A 78 5.84 -0.33 -4.99
N VAL A 79 6.91 0.11 -5.67
CA VAL A 79 7.82 -0.81 -6.37
C VAL A 79 8.43 -1.83 -5.40
N LYS A 80 8.86 -1.41 -4.21
CA LYS A 80 9.40 -2.30 -3.17
C LYS A 80 8.38 -3.32 -2.67
N HIS A 81 7.08 -3.03 -2.74
CA HIS A 81 6.03 -3.99 -2.36
C HIS A 81 5.98 -5.20 -3.30
N LEU A 82 6.47 -5.08 -4.54
CA LEU A 82 6.64 -6.22 -5.45
C LEU A 82 7.61 -7.25 -4.89
N ASP A 83 8.70 -6.81 -4.25
CA ASP A 83 9.71 -7.71 -3.65
C ASP A 83 9.12 -8.54 -2.51
N TYR A 84 8.02 -8.07 -1.91
CA TYR A 84 7.29 -8.77 -0.86
C TYR A 84 6.18 -9.67 -1.40
N GLY A 85 6.00 -9.73 -2.72
CA GLY A 85 4.92 -10.48 -3.37
C GLY A 85 3.53 -9.83 -3.24
N VAL A 86 3.48 -8.52 -2.96
CA VAL A 86 2.20 -7.79 -2.87
C VAL A 86 1.59 -7.63 -4.25
N LYS A 87 0.28 -7.81 -4.32
CA LYS A 87 -0.54 -7.63 -5.50
C LYS A 87 -1.57 -6.53 -5.28
N GLU A 88 -2.15 -6.04 -6.36
CA GLU A 88 -3.23 -5.05 -6.33
C GLU A 88 -4.41 -5.50 -5.46
N GLU A 89 -4.79 -6.78 -5.52
CA GLU A 89 -5.88 -7.36 -4.71
C GLU A 89 -5.67 -7.26 -3.19
N HIS A 90 -4.42 -7.14 -2.72
CA HIS A 90 -4.13 -7.02 -1.29
C HIS A 90 -4.43 -5.62 -0.73
N PHE A 91 -4.57 -4.59 -1.58
CA PHE A 91 -4.84 -3.22 -1.10
C PHE A 91 -6.27 -3.04 -0.59
N GLN A 92 -7.24 -3.83 -1.05
CA GLN A 92 -8.61 -3.70 -0.55
C GLN A 92 -8.74 -4.14 0.92
N PRO A 93 -8.25 -5.33 1.34
CA PRO A 93 -8.25 -5.71 2.75
C PRO A 93 -7.46 -4.75 3.66
N VAL A 94 -6.36 -4.19 3.15
CA VAL A 94 -5.59 -3.18 3.88
C VAL A 94 -6.42 -1.91 4.12
N ALA A 95 -7.22 -1.47 3.13
CA ALA A 95 -8.11 -0.33 3.27
C ALA A 95 -9.15 -0.59 4.38
N GLU A 96 -9.81 -1.75 4.33
CA GLU A 96 -10.84 -2.12 5.30
C GLU A 96 -10.26 -2.18 6.72
N ALA A 97 -9.12 -2.86 6.90
CA ALA A 97 -8.47 -2.97 8.20
C ALA A 97 -8.02 -1.61 8.74
N LEU A 98 -7.50 -0.73 7.89
CA LEU A 98 -7.06 0.61 8.30
C LEU A 98 -8.23 1.50 8.71
N LEU A 99 -9.27 1.59 7.89
CA LEU A 99 -10.44 2.44 8.19
C LEU A 99 -11.18 1.95 9.44
N TRP A 100 -11.32 0.63 9.59
CA TRP A 100 -11.86 0.05 10.83
C TRP A 100 -10.99 0.38 12.05
N THR A 101 -9.67 0.30 11.92
CA THR A 101 -8.75 0.65 13.03
C THR A 101 -8.88 2.11 13.44
N LEU A 102 -9.00 3.01 12.47
CA LEU A 102 -9.21 4.44 12.73
C LEU A 102 -10.55 4.68 13.42
N GLU A 103 -11.62 4.02 12.98
CA GLU A 103 -12.93 4.06 13.65
C GLU A 103 -12.83 3.63 15.13
N GLN A 104 -12.15 2.51 15.41
CA GLN A 104 -11.96 2.05 16.79
C GLN A 104 -11.09 2.98 17.64
N GLY A 105 -10.04 3.56 17.04
CA GLY A 105 -9.09 4.42 17.75
C GLY A 105 -9.60 5.85 17.98
N LEU A 106 -10.46 6.36 17.11
CA LEU A 106 -10.96 7.74 17.15
C LEU A 106 -12.28 7.87 17.90
N GLY A 107 -13.10 6.80 17.96
CA GLY A 107 -14.40 6.85 18.62
C GLY A 107 -15.27 7.98 18.07
N ASP A 108 -15.72 8.88 18.94
CA ASP A 108 -16.57 10.03 18.57
C ASP A 108 -15.91 10.99 17.55
N ALA A 109 -14.58 10.98 17.43
CA ALA A 109 -13.86 11.78 16.43
C ALA A 109 -13.88 11.15 15.01
N TRP A 110 -14.38 9.92 14.87
CA TRP A 110 -14.64 9.28 13.58
C TRP A 110 -16.01 9.68 13.01
N ASP A 111 -16.13 10.95 12.62
CA ASP A 111 -17.30 11.43 11.90
C ASP A 111 -17.22 11.17 10.39
N GLU A 112 -18.31 11.47 9.66
CA GLU A 112 -18.36 11.25 8.21
C GLU A 112 -17.31 12.05 7.44
N GLU A 113 -16.92 13.23 7.93
CA GLU A 113 -15.86 14.03 7.32
C GLU A 113 -14.50 13.34 7.47
N ALA A 114 -14.19 12.82 8.66
CA ALA A 114 -12.98 12.04 8.91
C ALA A 114 -12.95 10.80 8.02
N LYS A 115 -14.05 10.04 7.97
CA LYS A 115 -14.16 8.84 7.14
C LYS A 115 -13.94 9.13 5.65
N VAL A 116 -14.56 10.17 5.11
CA VAL A 116 -14.38 10.59 3.72
C VAL A 116 -12.93 11.01 3.47
N ALA A 117 -12.37 11.84 4.34
CA ALA A 117 -11.01 12.36 4.18
C ALA A 117 -9.95 11.23 4.25
N TRP A 118 -10.08 10.30 5.19
CA TRP A 118 -9.18 9.14 5.29
C TRP A 118 -9.33 8.16 4.13
N THR A 119 -10.56 7.94 3.65
CA THR A 119 -10.80 7.12 2.46
C THR A 119 -10.11 7.73 1.24
N GLU A 120 -10.25 9.04 1.03
CA GLU A 120 -9.60 9.74 -0.09
C GLU A 120 -8.07 9.71 0.02
N ALA A 121 -7.51 9.95 1.22
CA ALA A 121 -6.08 9.85 1.47
C ALA A 121 -5.55 8.45 1.15
N TYR A 122 -6.25 7.40 1.58
CA TYR A 122 -5.90 6.02 1.29
C TYR A 122 -5.89 5.76 -0.22
N VAL A 123 -6.97 6.11 -0.92
CA VAL A 123 -7.13 5.88 -2.36
C VAL A 123 -6.01 6.56 -3.16
N ILE A 124 -5.64 7.79 -2.82
CA ILE A 124 -4.55 8.51 -3.49
C ILE A 124 -3.22 7.76 -3.32
N LEU A 125 -2.89 7.38 -2.08
CA LEU A 125 -1.62 6.70 -1.77
C LEU A 125 -1.58 5.30 -2.39
N SER A 126 -2.65 4.51 -2.25
CA SER A 126 -2.72 3.15 -2.79
C SER A 126 -2.68 3.16 -4.31
N THR A 127 -3.40 4.07 -4.98
CA THR A 127 -3.37 4.19 -6.44
C THR A 127 -1.97 4.56 -6.93
N THR A 128 -1.30 5.50 -6.27
CA THR A 128 0.08 5.88 -6.60
C THR A 128 1.04 4.69 -6.49
N MET A 129 0.88 3.85 -5.46
CA MET A 129 1.67 2.64 -5.30
C MET A 129 1.36 1.59 -6.36
N ILE A 130 0.07 1.31 -6.61
CA ILE A 130 -0.40 0.33 -7.60
C ILE A 130 0.08 0.71 -9.00
N ASP A 131 0.00 1.98 -9.38
CA ASP A 131 0.46 2.45 -10.69
C ASP A 131 1.98 2.31 -10.84
N ALA A 132 2.74 2.61 -9.79
CA ALA A 132 4.19 2.39 -9.77
C ALA A 132 4.54 0.90 -9.89
N MET A 133 3.80 0.02 -9.19
CA MET A 133 3.95 -1.42 -9.29
C MET A 133 3.67 -1.93 -10.71
N LYS A 134 2.59 -1.46 -11.36
CA LYS A 134 2.23 -1.81 -12.73
C LYS A 134 3.29 -1.34 -13.73
N ALA A 135 3.76 -0.10 -13.58
CA ALA A 135 4.80 0.46 -14.43
C ALA A 135 6.15 -0.27 -14.30
N ALA A 136 6.53 -0.70 -13.09
CA ALA A 136 7.74 -1.48 -12.87
C ALA A 136 7.65 -2.88 -13.49
N GLN A 137 6.51 -3.56 -13.33
CA GLN A 137 6.27 -4.87 -13.96
C GLN A 137 6.31 -4.80 -15.49
N ALA A 138 5.66 -3.79 -16.10
CA ALA A 138 5.66 -3.60 -17.54
C ALA A 138 7.07 -3.37 -18.12
N LYS A 139 7.98 -2.74 -17.35
CA LYS A 139 9.40 -2.57 -17.73
C LYS A 139 10.23 -3.85 -17.56
N ALA A 140 9.82 -4.73 -16.66
CA ALA A 140 10.51 -5.98 -16.35
C ALA A 140 10.07 -7.15 -17.24
N GLU A 141 8.91 -7.07 -17.89
CA GLU A 141 8.47 -8.10 -18.84
C GLU A 141 9.44 -8.18 -20.03
N PRO A 142 10.08 -9.35 -20.29
CA PRO A 142 10.86 -9.52 -21.50
C PRO A 142 9.92 -9.40 -22.69
N VAL A 143 10.26 -8.53 -23.65
CA VAL A 143 9.53 -8.40 -24.92
C VAL A 143 9.44 -9.79 -25.54
N LYS A 144 8.24 -10.39 -25.53
CA LYS A 144 7.99 -11.64 -26.24
C LYS A 144 8.31 -11.37 -27.71
N PRO A 145 9.20 -12.15 -28.34
CA PRO A 145 9.55 -11.92 -29.75
C PRO A 145 8.29 -11.99 -30.60
N THR A 146 7.82 -10.84 -31.09
CA THR A 146 6.70 -10.76 -32.01
C THR A 146 7.15 -11.17 -33.41
N GLY A 147 6.40 -12.09 -34.02
CA GLY A 147 6.25 -12.26 -35.47
C GLY A 147 7.39 -12.82 -36.32
N PHE A 148 8.67 -12.61 -35.98
CA PHE A 148 9.80 -13.01 -36.84
C PHE A 148 10.81 -13.90 -36.11
N TRP A 149 11.20 -13.53 -34.89
CA TRP A 149 12.24 -14.23 -34.11
C TRP A 149 11.79 -15.58 -33.53
N ALA A 150 10.49 -15.78 -33.29
CA ALA A 150 9.95 -17.08 -32.86
C ALA A 150 10.07 -18.17 -33.96
N LYS A 151 10.02 -17.78 -35.25
CA LYS A 151 10.20 -18.68 -36.39
C LYS A 151 11.68 -18.98 -36.70
N LEU A 152 12.61 -18.11 -36.34
CA LEU A 152 14.04 -18.30 -36.61
C LEU A 152 14.75 -19.32 -35.69
N LYS A 153 14.21 -19.63 -34.51
CA LYS A 153 14.79 -20.67 -33.62
C LYS A 153 14.79 -22.07 -34.24
N HIS A 154 13.95 -22.34 -35.25
CA HIS A 154 13.94 -23.60 -35.98
C HIS A 154 15.03 -23.70 -37.08
N PHE A 155 15.66 -22.59 -37.48
CA PHE A 155 16.66 -22.57 -38.56
C PHE A 155 18.12 -22.67 -38.08
N PHE A 156 18.38 -22.48 -36.79
CA PHE A 156 19.73 -22.52 -36.19
C PHE A 156 19.97 -23.71 -35.26
N ALA A 157 19.05 -24.68 -35.19
CA ALA A 157 19.31 -25.92 -34.46
C ALA A 157 20.31 -26.80 -35.27
N PRO A 158 21.43 -27.24 -34.68
CA PRO A 158 22.33 -28.16 -35.38
C PRO A 158 21.62 -29.50 -35.61
N SER A 159 21.76 -30.04 -36.83
CA SER A 159 21.16 -31.32 -37.21
C SER A 159 21.68 -32.43 -36.30
N PRO A 160 20.81 -33.33 -35.78
CA PRO A 160 21.27 -34.49 -35.02
C PRO A 160 22.07 -35.42 -35.94
N ALA A 161 23.14 -35.99 -35.38
CA ALA A 161 24.00 -36.99 -36.01
C ALA A 161 23.29 -38.34 -36.16
#